data_AF-A0A960TE93-F1
#
_entry.id   AF-A0A960TE93-F1
#
_cell.length_a   1.000
_cell.length_b   1.000
_cell.length_c   1.000
_cell.angle_alpha   90.00
_cell.angle_beta   90.00
_cell.angle_gamma   90.00
#
_symmetry.space_group_name_H-M   'P 1'
#
loop_
_entity.id
_entity.type
_entity.pdbx_description
1 polymer ?
#
loop_
_entity_poly.entity_id
_entity_poly.type
_entity_poly.pdbx_seq_one_letter_code
_entity_poly.pdbx_strand_id
1 'polypeptide(L)'
;MQAKRRISIKRFKFSLESLLRIRGHEEKMAMADLARVLEKANAFEEKKKRAAENYRHEVEDFSRRQREDFHLDLFQMYDRYLERLEAEQHQAGQELEAMRPALEAEQEKVREARRRKRALEILKERRKEDYDKQLRKLERKELEEINSRSFEYSIFKEEARAVSQKRAFEDQEKTEEVSDDLRAREERERQEYYRQMGMPVDDRDPSMEDVDSGY
;
A
#
# COMPACT_ATOMS: atom_id res chain seq x y z
N MET A 1 -24.27 19.38 -23.55
CA MET A 1 -23.26 19.53 -22.49
C MET A 1 -23.31 18.29 -21.59
N GLN A 2 -22.35 17.37 -21.68
CA GLN A 2 -22.28 16.22 -20.77
C GLN A 2 -21.41 16.57 -19.56
N ALA A 3 -22.03 16.61 -18.39
CA ALA A 3 -21.35 16.86 -17.12
C ALA A 3 -20.41 15.68 -16.80
N LYS A 4 -19.09 15.94 -16.84
CA LYS A 4 -18.06 15.02 -16.31
C LYS A 4 -18.33 14.79 -14.82
N ARG A 5 -18.98 13.69 -14.46
CA ARG A 5 -19.06 13.24 -13.06
C ARG A 5 -17.65 12.82 -12.63
N ARG A 6 -16.92 13.72 -11.94
CA ARG A 6 -15.72 13.34 -11.19
C ARG A 6 -16.16 12.46 -10.02
N ILE A 7 -15.91 11.16 -10.12
CA ILE A 7 -16.10 10.22 -9.02
C ILE A 7 -15.02 10.56 -7.98
N SER A 8 -15.40 11.22 -6.89
CA SER A 8 -14.49 11.44 -5.76
C SER A 8 -14.39 10.15 -4.95
N ILE A 9 -13.28 9.42 -5.05
CA ILE A 9 -13.02 8.25 -4.22
C ILE A 9 -12.90 8.73 -2.76
N LYS A 10 -13.85 8.32 -1.91
CA LYS A 10 -13.86 8.70 -0.49
C LYS A 10 -12.75 7.95 0.23
N ARG A 11 -11.81 8.66 0.85
CA ARG A 11 -10.73 8.07 1.66
C ARG A 11 -11.28 7.13 2.73
N PHE A 12 -10.57 6.04 3.02
CA PHE A 12 -10.91 5.10 4.08
C PHE A 12 -11.03 5.81 5.44
N LYS A 13 -12.14 5.57 6.14
CA LYS A 13 -12.38 6.06 7.50
C LYS A 13 -12.79 4.88 8.36
N PHE A 14 -12.04 4.64 9.43
CA PHE A 14 -12.39 3.61 10.40
C PHE A 14 -13.39 4.17 11.41
N SER A 15 -14.54 3.51 11.56
CA SER A 15 -15.63 3.99 12.43
C SER A 15 -15.24 4.01 13.91
N LEU A 16 -14.32 3.14 14.34
CA LEU A 16 -13.87 3.03 15.73
C LEU A 16 -12.53 3.72 15.98
N GLU A 17 -12.15 4.70 15.15
CA GLU A 17 -10.89 5.43 15.30
C GLU A 17 -10.82 6.20 16.64
N SER A 18 -11.93 6.79 17.08
CA SER A 18 -12.02 7.47 18.38
C SER A 18 -11.79 6.49 19.54
N LEU A 19 -12.42 5.32 19.48
CA LEU A 19 -12.24 4.27 20.47
C LEU A 19 -10.80 3.74 20.49
N LEU A 20 -10.18 3.57 19.33
CA LEU A 20 -8.77 3.16 19.23
C LEU A 20 -7.83 4.19 19.90
N ARG A 21 -8.12 5.49 19.75
CA ARG A 21 -7.37 6.56 20.43
C ARG A 21 -7.55 6.50 21.95
N ILE A 22 -8.78 6.28 22.43
CA ILE A 22 -9.08 6.13 23.85
C ILE A 22 -8.30 4.94 24.42
N ARG A 23 -8.35 3.77 23.76
CA ARG A 23 -7.58 2.58 24.19
C ARG A 23 -6.06 2.81 24.15
N GLY A 24 -5.57 3.58 23.18
CA GLY A 24 -4.17 4.01 23.15
C GLY A 24 -3.79 4.91 24.32
N HIS A 25 -4.71 5.76 24.79
CA HIS A 25 -4.49 6.57 25.99
C HIS A 25 -4.54 5.71 27.27
N GLU A 26 -5.50 4.78 27.38
CA GLU A 26 -5.59 3.84 28.50
C GLU A 26 -4.31 3.00 28.63
N GLU A 27 -3.75 2.50 27.52
CA GLU A 27 -2.48 1.79 27.51
C GLU A 27 -1.35 2.66 28.06
N LYS A 28 -1.25 3.93 27.62
CA LYS A 28 -0.23 4.87 28.10
C LYS A 28 -0.37 5.15 29.60
N MET A 29 -1.60 5.31 30.09
CA MET A 29 -1.85 5.51 31.53
C MET A 29 -1.42 4.29 32.33
N ALA A 30 -1.80 3.08 31.90
CA ALA A 30 -1.39 1.84 32.56
C ALA A 30 0.14 1.67 32.57
N MET A 31 0.83 2.05 31.48
CA MET A 31 2.30 2.04 31.46
C MET A 31 2.91 3.07 32.42
N ALA A 32 2.31 4.25 32.55
CA ALA A 32 2.78 5.27 33.49
C ALA A 32 2.60 4.81 34.94
N ASP A 33 1.48 4.15 35.26
CA ASP A 33 1.23 3.59 36.58
C ASP A 33 2.21 2.44 36.91
N LEU A 34 2.47 1.55 35.95
CA LEU A 34 3.51 0.53 36.09
C LEU A 34 4.89 1.15 36.32
N ALA A 35 5.24 2.23 35.60
CA ALA A 35 6.51 2.91 35.76
C ALA A 35 6.69 3.47 37.18
N ARG A 36 5.63 4.05 37.77
CA ARG A 36 5.65 4.55 39.16
C ARG A 36 5.90 3.44 40.18
N VAL A 37 5.29 2.27 39.99
CA VAL A 37 5.50 1.12 40.88
C VAL A 37 6.92 0.55 40.71
N LEU A 38 7.42 0.48 39.47
CA LEU A 38 8.79 0.07 39.17
C LEU A 38 9.82 1.01 39.79
N GLU A 39 9.60 2.32 39.73
CA GLU A 39 10.50 3.31 40.34
C GLU A 39 10.64 3.07 41.86
N LYS A 40 9.52 2.80 42.54
CA LYS A 40 9.53 2.43 43.95
C LYS A 40 10.28 1.12 44.19
N ALA A 41 10.00 0.08 43.41
CA ALA A 41 10.68 -1.21 43.53
C ALA A 41 12.20 -1.07 43.31
N ASN A 42 12.62 -0.29 42.32
CA ASN A 42 14.02 0.01 42.05
C ASN A 42 14.68 0.75 43.21
N ALA A 43 13.98 1.70 43.84
CA ALA A 43 14.50 2.40 45.02
C ALA A 43 14.79 1.44 46.19
N PHE A 44 13.91 0.47 46.45
CA PHE A 44 14.16 -0.56 47.46
C PHE A 44 15.27 -1.54 47.06
N GLU A 45 15.37 -1.86 45.76
CA GLU A 45 16.46 -2.70 45.26
C GLU A 45 17.81 -2.00 45.39
N GLU A 46 17.89 -0.70 45.08
CA GLU A 46 19.09 0.11 45.31
C GLU A 46 19.43 0.20 46.78
N LYS A 47 18.44 0.42 47.66
CA LYS A 47 18.66 0.44 49.11
C LYS A 47 19.25 -0.88 49.60
N LYS A 48 18.71 -2.01 49.15
CA LYS A 48 19.22 -3.36 49.44
C LYS A 48 20.65 -3.55 48.95
N LYS A 49 20.96 -3.10 47.72
CA LYS A 49 22.32 -3.18 47.14
C LYS A 49 23.31 -2.33 47.92
N ARG A 50 22.98 -1.08 48.23
CA ARG A 50 23.83 -0.18 49.02
C ARG A 50 24.08 -0.73 50.42
N ALA A 51 23.07 -1.28 51.09
CA ALA A 51 23.26 -1.93 52.40
C ALA A 51 24.23 -3.12 52.31
N ALA A 52 24.12 -3.95 51.27
CA ALA A 52 25.02 -5.09 51.05
C ALA A 52 26.45 -4.67 50.67
N GLU A 53 26.61 -3.61 49.88
CA GLU A 53 27.92 -3.03 49.52
C GLU A 53 28.60 -2.44 50.76
N ASN A 54 27.87 -1.65 51.54
CA ASN A 54 28.35 -1.09 52.80
C ASN A 54 28.74 -2.21 53.77
N TYR A 55 27.93 -3.27 53.90
CA TYR A 55 28.27 -4.42 54.74
C TYR A 55 29.61 -5.03 54.34
N ARG A 56 29.83 -5.29 53.05
CA ARG A 56 31.10 -5.85 52.55
C ARG A 56 32.28 -4.92 52.83
N HIS A 57 32.13 -3.64 52.51
CA HIS A 57 33.17 -2.64 52.72
C HIS A 57 33.56 -2.54 54.21
N GLU A 58 32.58 -2.55 55.10
CA GLU A 58 32.80 -2.43 56.55
C GLU A 58 33.42 -3.68 57.15
N VAL A 59 33.06 -4.87 56.67
CA VAL A 59 33.72 -6.12 57.03
C VAL A 59 35.19 -6.13 56.59
N GLU A 60 35.49 -5.66 55.39
CA GLU A 60 36.86 -5.54 54.87
C GLU A 60 37.68 -4.52 55.68
N ASP A 61 37.10 -3.35 55.97
CA ASP A 61 37.72 -2.30 56.77
C ASP A 61 37.96 -2.74 58.21
N PHE A 62 36.99 -3.42 58.82
CA PHE A 62 37.15 -4.01 60.15
C PHE A 62 38.28 -5.05 60.15
N SER A 63 38.31 -5.95 59.17
CA SER A 63 39.35 -6.98 59.03
C SER A 63 40.76 -6.41 58.86
N ARG A 64 40.88 -5.21 58.27
CA ARG A 64 42.14 -4.47 58.15
C ARG A 64 42.53 -3.84 59.49
N ARG A 65 41.62 -3.08 60.11
CA ARG A 65 41.86 -2.38 61.40
C ARG A 65 42.12 -3.33 62.56
N GLN A 66 41.48 -4.49 62.59
CA GLN A 66 41.69 -5.53 63.60
C GLN A 66 43.15 -6.01 63.66
N ARG A 67 43.88 -5.97 62.53
CA ARG A 67 45.30 -6.36 62.47
C ARG A 67 46.24 -5.27 63.00
N GLU A 68 45.79 -4.02 63.04
CA GLU A 68 46.59 -2.86 63.41
C GLU A 68 46.40 -2.52 64.90
N ASP A 69 45.16 -2.42 65.38
CA ASP A 69 44.85 -2.10 66.78
C ASP A 69 43.54 -2.79 67.23
N PHE A 70 43.60 -3.69 68.22
CA PHE A 70 42.43 -4.40 68.73
C PHE A 70 41.86 -3.74 70.00
N HIS A 71 40.65 -3.21 69.88
CA HIS A 71 39.89 -2.66 71.01
C HIS A 71 38.50 -3.30 71.10
N LEU A 72 38.12 -3.76 72.30
CA LEU A 72 36.84 -4.45 72.54
C LEU A 72 35.62 -3.55 72.24
N ASP A 73 35.70 -2.26 72.57
CA ASP A 73 34.62 -1.30 72.32
C ASP A 73 34.40 -1.08 70.82
N LEU A 74 35.49 -1.12 70.03
CA LEU A 74 35.42 -1.02 68.57
C LEU A 74 34.68 -2.23 67.99
N PHE A 75 34.96 -3.43 68.50
CA PHE A 75 34.28 -4.66 68.07
C PHE A 75 32.76 -4.58 68.29
N GLN A 76 32.31 -4.18 69.48
CA GLN A 76 30.88 -4.06 69.79
C GLN A 76 30.16 -3.02 68.92
N MET A 77 30.86 -1.93 68.58
CA MET A 77 30.32 -0.90 67.69
C MET A 77 30.15 -1.43 66.26
N TYR A 78 31.13 -2.16 65.74
CA TYR A 78 31.06 -2.78 64.42
C TYR A 78 29.98 -3.84 64.33
N ASP A 79 29.88 -4.72 65.33
CA ASP A 79 28.89 -5.80 65.37
C ASP A 79 27.47 -5.24 65.28
N ARG A 80 27.15 -4.24 66.13
CA ARG A 80 25.85 -3.54 66.08
C ARG A 80 25.58 -2.84 64.75
N TYR A 81 26.62 -2.31 64.11
CA TYR A 81 26.47 -1.64 62.82
C TYR A 81 26.22 -2.65 61.69
N LEU A 82 26.92 -3.78 61.68
CA LEU A 82 26.69 -4.87 60.74
C LEU A 82 25.30 -5.48 60.91
N GLU A 83 24.87 -5.73 62.16
CA GLU A 83 23.50 -6.17 62.46
C GLU A 83 22.45 -5.19 61.92
N ARG A 84 22.70 -3.88 62.06
CA ARG A 84 21.83 -2.85 61.50
C ARG A 84 21.79 -2.91 59.96
N LEU A 85 22.93 -3.08 59.30
CA LEU A 85 22.98 -3.18 57.84
C LEU A 85 22.28 -4.45 57.33
N GLU A 86 22.42 -5.57 58.02
CA GLU A 86 21.69 -6.80 57.73
C GLU A 86 20.19 -6.63 57.92
N ALA A 87 19.76 -6.00 59.02
CA ALA A 87 18.37 -5.69 59.28
C ALA A 87 17.78 -4.77 58.19
N GLU A 88 18.53 -3.76 57.76
CA GLU A 88 18.14 -2.84 56.69
C GLU A 88 18.02 -3.57 55.33
N GLN A 89 18.94 -4.48 55.04
CA GLN A 89 18.89 -5.33 53.84
C GLN A 89 17.68 -6.27 53.87
N HIS A 90 17.39 -6.87 55.02
CA HIS A 90 16.23 -7.75 55.21
C HIS A 90 14.91 -6.98 55.08
N GLN A 91 14.79 -5.81 55.70
CA GLN A 91 13.61 -4.94 55.59
C GLN A 91 13.37 -4.51 54.15
N ALA A 92 14.40 -4.01 53.45
CA ALA A 92 14.28 -3.64 52.04
C ALA A 92 13.89 -4.85 51.16
N GLY A 93 14.35 -6.06 51.51
CA GLY A 93 13.94 -7.31 50.87
C GLY A 93 12.46 -7.64 51.08
N GLN A 94 11.97 -7.52 52.30
CA GLN A 94 10.55 -7.75 52.63
C GLN A 94 9.64 -6.72 51.96
N GLU A 95 10.04 -5.45 51.92
CA GLU A 95 9.31 -4.38 51.23
C GLU A 95 9.23 -4.66 49.71
N LEU A 96 10.31 -5.13 49.10
CA LEU A 96 10.33 -5.57 47.70
C LEU A 96 9.36 -6.74 47.44
N GLU A 97 9.36 -7.74 48.31
CA GLU A 97 8.42 -8.87 48.19
C GLU A 97 6.97 -8.45 48.39
N ALA A 98 6.70 -7.53 49.33
CA ALA A 98 5.38 -6.97 49.53
C ALA A 98 4.89 -6.17 48.30
N MET A 99 5.79 -5.61 47.49
CA MET A 99 5.44 -4.89 46.26
C MET A 99 5.22 -5.79 45.05
N ARG A 100 5.68 -7.05 45.07
CA ARG A 100 5.46 -8.00 43.97
C ARG A 100 3.99 -8.12 43.54
N PRO A 101 3.00 -8.32 44.42
CA PRO A 101 1.60 -8.43 44.00
C PRO A 101 1.09 -7.14 43.34
N ALA A 102 1.52 -5.97 43.82
CA ALA A 102 1.17 -4.70 43.20
C ALA A 102 1.79 -4.54 41.80
N LEU A 103 3.04 -4.97 41.64
CA LEU A 103 3.74 -4.98 40.35
C LEU A 103 3.03 -5.90 39.35
N GLU A 104 2.70 -7.12 39.77
CA GLU A 104 1.99 -8.11 38.94
C GLU A 104 0.62 -7.60 38.50
N ALA A 105 -0.12 -6.95 39.41
CA ALA A 105 -1.40 -6.34 39.11
C ALA A 105 -1.28 -5.23 38.05
N GLU A 106 -0.30 -4.33 38.17
CA GLU A 106 -0.07 -3.29 37.16
C GLU A 106 0.42 -3.87 35.82
N GLN A 107 1.25 -4.92 35.85
CA GLN A 107 1.66 -5.64 34.64
C GLN A 107 0.48 -6.31 33.93
N GLU A 108 -0.47 -6.88 34.68
CA GLU A 108 -1.69 -7.46 34.09
C GLU A 108 -2.56 -6.36 33.47
N LYS A 109 -2.73 -5.20 34.13
CA LYS A 109 -3.47 -4.06 33.57
C LYS A 109 -2.87 -3.59 32.23
N VAL A 110 -1.54 -3.50 32.13
CA VAL A 110 -0.87 -3.16 30.87
C VAL A 110 -1.11 -4.23 29.80
N ARG A 111 -1.04 -5.52 30.17
CA ARG A 111 -1.32 -6.63 29.25
C ARG A 111 -2.75 -6.60 28.74
N GLU A 112 -3.72 -6.35 29.61
CA GLU A 112 -5.13 -6.19 29.21
C GLU A 112 -5.34 -4.99 28.30
N ALA A 113 -4.79 -3.83 28.65
CA ALA A 113 -4.90 -2.63 27.82
C ALA A 113 -4.32 -2.85 26.42
N ARG A 114 -3.15 -3.50 26.33
CA ARG A 114 -2.53 -3.94 25.06
C ARG A 114 -3.41 -4.89 24.27
N ARG A 115 -3.97 -5.92 24.92
CA ARG A 115 -4.89 -6.88 24.27
C ARG A 115 -6.12 -6.18 23.69
N ARG A 116 -6.75 -5.29 24.47
CA ARG A 116 -7.94 -4.54 24.04
C ARG A 116 -7.65 -3.61 22.87
N LYS A 117 -6.51 -2.91 22.90
CA LYS A 117 -6.06 -2.09 21.77
C LYS A 117 -5.77 -2.95 20.53
N ARG A 118 -5.04 -4.06 20.70
CA ARG A 118 -4.66 -4.95 19.60
C ARG A 118 -5.86 -5.54 18.89
N ALA A 119 -6.91 -5.91 19.62
CA ALA A 119 -8.17 -6.37 19.03
C ALA A 119 -8.78 -5.34 18.08
N LEU A 120 -8.76 -4.05 18.44
CA LEU A 120 -9.25 -2.97 17.58
C LEU A 120 -8.35 -2.70 16.38
N GLU A 121 -7.02 -2.83 16.54
CA GLU A 121 -6.08 -2.73 15.43
C GLU A 121 -6.33 -3.81 14.37
N ILE A 122 -6.52 -5.06 14.81
CA ILE A 122 -6.85 -6.18 13.92
C ILE A 122 -8.18 -5.93 13.19
N LEU A 123 -9.18 -5.39 13.88
CA LEU A 123 -10.45 -5.01 13.25
C LEU A 123 -10.28 -3.89 12.21
N LYS A 124 -9.41 -2.91 12.49
CA LYS A 124 -9.08 -1.82 11.56
C LYS A 124 -8.36 -2.36 10.33
N GLU A 125 -7.39 -3.25 10.50
CA GLU A 125 -6.65 -3.90 9.42
C GLU A 125 -7.60 -4.68 8.50
N ARG A 126 -8.47 -5.54 9.07
CA ARG A 126 -9.47 -6.29 8.28
C ARG A 126 -10.41 -5.37 7.50
N ARG A 127 -10.93 -4.32 8.15
CA ARG A 127 -11.82 -3.33 7.48
C ARG A 127 -11.10 -2.59 6.35
N LYS A 128 -9.80 -2.31 6.52
CA LYS A 128 -8.98 -1.66 5.50
C LYS A 128 -8.75 -2.61 4.32
N GLU A 129 -8.44 -3.87 4.56
CA GLU A 129 -8.30 -4.88 3.50
C GLU A 129 -9.59 -5.03 2.69
N ASP A 130 -10.75 -5.05 3.35
CA ASP A 130 -12.05 -5.14 2.68
C ASP A 130 -12.32 -3.89 1.83
N TYR A 131 -11.99 -2.71 2.34
CA TYR A 131 -12.07 -1.47 1.58
C TYR A 131 -11.13 -1.49 0.36
N ASP A 132 -9.88 -1.92 0.51
CA ASP A 132 -8.90 -2.00 -0.57
C ASP A 132 -9.33 -3.03 -1.63
N LYS A 133 -9.94 -4.15 -1.23
CA LYS A 133 -10.54 -5.13 -2.15
C LYS A 133 -11.71 -4.54 -2.93
N GLN A 134 -12.58 -3.75 -2.28
CA GLN A 134 -13.69 -3.08 -2.94
C GLN A 134 -13.18 -2.01 -3.92
N LEU A 135 -12.17 -1.23 -3.53
CA LEU A 135 -11.55 -0.23 -4.38
C LEU A 135 -10.96 -0.87 -5.64
N ARG A 136 -10.17 -1.94 -5.49
CA ARG A 136 -9.63 -2.69 -6.63
C ARG A 136 -10.70 -3.26 -7.56
N LYS A 137 -11.85 -3.69 -7.01
CA LYS A 137 -12.98 -4.14 -7.82
C LYS A 137 -13.62 -3.00 -8.61
N LEU A 138 -13.74 -1.81 -8.03
CA LEU A 138 -14.24 -0.63 -8.72
C LEU A 138 -13.27 -0.16 -9.81
N GLU A 139 -11.98 -0.10 -9.50
CA GLU A 139 -10.92 0.25 -10.46
C GLU A 139 -10.90 -0.72 -11.64
N ARG A 140 -11.03 -2.03 -11.40
CA ARG A 140 -11.13 -3.04 -12.47
C ARG A 140 -12.34 -2.82 -13.37
N LYS A 141 -13.52 -2.55 -12.79
CA LYS A 141 -14.73 -2.24 -13.56
C LYS A 141 -14.55 -0.98 -14.41
N GLU A 142 -13.96 0.06 -13.85
CA GLU A 142 -13.68 1.29 -14.60
C GLU A 142 -12.70 1.04 -15.75
N LEU A 143 -11.65 0.24 -15.54
CA LEU A 143 -10.73 -0.16 -16.60
C LEU A 143 -11.41 -0.99 -17.69
N GLU A 144 -12.28 -1.93 -17.32
CA GLU A 144 -13.10 -2.70 -18.26
C GLU A 144 -14.02 -1.80 -19.08
N GLU A 145 -14.71 -0.84 -18.45
CA GLU A 145 -15.57 0.14 -19.13
C GLU A 145 -14.78 1.07 -20.09
N ILE A 146 -13.57 1.47 -19.71
CA ILE A 146 -12.69 2.26 -20.57
C ILE A 146 -12.23 1.42 -21.77
N ASN A 147 -11.88 0.16 -21.54
CA ASN A 147 -11.41 -0.73 -22.58
C ASN A 147 -12.53 -1.10 -23.56
N SER A 148 -13.74 -1.40 -23.08
CA SER A 148 -14.89 -1.67 -23.93
C SER A 148 -15.27 -0.46 -24.79
N ARG A 149 -15.31 0.75 -24.21
CA ARG A 149 -15.55 1.98 -24.99
C ARG A 149 -14.46 2.24 -26.02
N SER A 150 -13.19 1.98 -25.68
CA SER A 150 -12.07 2.14 -26.61
C SER A 150 -12.15 1.12 -27.74
N PHE A 151 -12.56 -0.11 -27.44
CA PHE A 151 -12.77 -1.18 -28.42
C PHE A 151 -13.94 -0.88 -29.35
N GLU A 152 -15.09 -0.45 -28.81
CA GLU A 152 -16.24 0.03 -29.60
C GLU A 152 -15.79 1.16 -30.54
N TYR A 153 -15.01 2.12 -30.04
CA TYR A 153 -14.50 3.21 -30.87
C TYR A 153 -13.56 2.73 -31.97
N SER A 154 -12.73 1.70 -31.73
CA SER A 154 -11.88 1.10 -32.76
C SER A 154 -12.69 0.37 -33.82
N ILE A 155 -13.73 -0.40 -33.45
CA ILE A 155 -14.61 -1.08 -34.41
C ILE A 155 -15.32 -0.04 -35.28
N PHE A 156 -15.95 0.97 -34.67
CA PHE A 156 -16.61 2.04 -35.42
C PHE A 156 -15.65 2.76 -36.37
N LYS A 157 -14.39 2.94 -35.98
CA LYS A 157 -13.36 3.54 -36.84
C LYS A 157 -12.97 2.64 -38.00
N GLU A 158 -12.88 1.33 -37.78
CA GLU A 158 -12.60 0.34 -38.83
C GLU A 158 -13.78 0.19 -39.80
N GLU A 159 -15.01 0.15 -39.30
CA GLU A 159 -16.22 0.14 -40.13
C GLU A 159 -16.33 1.43 -40.98
N ALA A 160 -16.07 2.60 -40.38
CA ALA A 160 -16.05 3.86 -41.11
C ALA A 160 -14.98 3.88 -42.21
N ARG A 161 -13.80 3.28 -41.97
CA ARG A 161 -12.75 3.11 -42.99
C ARG A 161 -13.18 2.16 -44.10
N ALA A 162 -13.78 1.02 -43.76
CA ALA A 162 -14.25 0.04 -44.73
C ALA A 162 -15.38 0.60 -45.62
N VAL A 163 -16.32 1.36 -45.04
CA VAL A 163 -17.38 2.04 -45.80
C VAL A 163 -16.80 3.13 -46.70
N SER A 164 -15.82 3.89 -46.24
CA SER A 164 -15.13 4.89 -47.06
C SER A 164 -14.36 4.25 -48.22
N GLN A 165 -13.73 3.08 -48.01
CA GLN A 165 -13.05 2.34 -49.07
C GLN A 165 -14.03 1.78 -50.10
N LYS A 166 -15.17 1.23 -49.66
CA LYS A 166 -16.23 0.76 -50.58
C LYS A 166 -16.78 1.88 -51.46
N ARG A 167 -17.07 3.05 -50.87
CA ARG A 167 -17.54 4.21 -51.65
C ARG A 167 -16.51 4.68 -52.66
N ALA A 168 -15.22 4.73 -52.28
CA ALA A 168 -14.15 5.10 -53.21
C ALA A 168 -14.01 4.09 -54.37
N PHE A 169 -14.26 2.81 -54.13
CA PHE A 169 -14.25 1.77 -55.16
C PHE A 169 -15.47 1.86 -56.10
N GLU A 170 -16.68 2.05 -55.54
CA GLU A 170 -17.91 2.25 -56.33
C GLU A 170 -17.87 3.51 -57.20
N ASP A 171 -17.26 4.59 -56.68
CA ASP A 171 -17.08 5.82 -57.45
C ASP A 171 -16.05 5.63 -58.59
N GLN A 172 -15.03 4.77 -58.39
CA GLN A 172 -14.08 4.39 -59.45
C GLN A 172 -14.74 3.56 -60.55
N GLU A 173 -15.50 2.51 -60.20
CA GLU A 173 -16.25 1.70 -61.18
C GLU A 173 -17.21 2.55 -62.01
N LYS A 174 -17.93 3.49 -61.38
CA LYS A 174 -18.82 4.40 -62.12
C LYS A 174 -18.08 5.34 -63.05
N THR A 175 -16.89 5.81 -62.66
CA THR A 175 -16.07 6.63 -63.57
C THR A 175 -15.52 5.81 -64.74
N GLU A 176 -15.20 4.53 -64.53
CA GLU A 176 -14.78 3.63 -65.60
C GLU A 176 -15.94 3.32 -66.55
N GLU A 177 -17.12 2.96 -66.04
CA GLU A 177 -18.32 2.73 -66.86
C GLU A 177 -18.71 3.98 -67.68
N VAL A 178 -18.69 5.17 -67.08
CA VAL A 178 -18.98 6.42 -67.82
C VAL A 178 -17.90 6.71 -68.86
N SER A 179 -16.63 6.38 -68.59
CA SER A 179 -15.55 6.56 -69.56
C SER A 179 -15.67 5.61 -70.75
N ASP A 180 -16.10 4.37 -70.51
CA ASP A 180 -16.31 3.37 -71.56
C ASP A 180 -17.55 3.70 -72.40
N ASP A 181 -18.63 4.23 -71.79
CA ASP A 181 -19.81 4.72 -72.51
C ASP A 181 -19.48 5.95 -73.38
N LEU A 182 -18.60 6.84 -72.91
CA LEU A 182 -18.12 7.98 -73.70
C LEU A 182 -17.25 7.53 -74.87
N ARG A 183 -16.33 6.57 -74.66
CA ARG A 183 -15.54 5.98 -75.75
C ARG A 183 -16.42 5.30 -76.79
N ALA A 184 -17.41 4.51 -76.36
CA ALA A 184 -18.35 3.85 -77.26
C ALA A 184 -19.20 4.85 -78.06
N ARG A 185 -19.54 5.99 -77.47
CA ARG A 185 -20.26 7.08 -78.16
C ARG A 185 -19.37 7.81 -79.16
N GLU A 186 -18.14 8.16 -78.78
CA GLU A 186 -17.18 8.80 -79.66
C GLU A 186 -16.82 7.91 -80.87
N GLU A 187 -16.69 6.60 -80.67
CA GLU A 187 -16.48 5.64 -81.76
C GLU A 187 -17.64 5.64 -82.76
N ARG A 188 -18.89 5.68 -82.28
CA ARG A 188 -20.07 5.75 -83.16
C ARG A 188 -20.13 7.07 -83.93
N GLU A 189 -19.90 8.20 -83.26
CA GLU A 189 -19.89 9.52 -83.90
C GLU A 189 -18.76 9.61 -84.95
N ARG A 190 -17.60 9.01 -84.65
CA ARG A 190 -16.46 8.91 -85.58
C ARG A 190 -16.77 8.03 -86.79
N GLN A 191 -17.42 6.88 -86.58
CA GLN A 191 -17.88 6.00 -87.66
C GLN A 191 -18.91 6.70 -88.56
N GLU A 192 -19.86 7.43 -87.97
CA GLU A 192 -20.86 8.21 -88.72
C GLU A 192 -20.22 9.34 -89.54
N TYR A 193 -19.21 10.03 -88.98
CA TYR A 193 -18.43 11.04 -89.70
C TYR A 193 -17.72 10.46 -90.93
N TYR A 194 -17.04 9.30 -90.79
CA TYR A 194 -16.38 8.64 -91.92
C TYR A 194 -17.38 8.19 -92.99
N ARG A 195 -18.56 7.73 -92.58
CA ARG A 195 -19.66 7.36 -93.48
C ARG A 195 -20.20 8.56 -94.27
N GLN A 196 -20.32 9.72 -93.62
CA GLN A 196 -20.80 10.96 -94.23
C GLN A 196 -19.79 11.57 -95.21
N MET A 197 -18.49 11.38 -94.95
CA MET A 197 -17.39 11.78 -95.84
C MET A 197 -17.14 10.80 -97.00
N GLY A 198 -17.95 9.73 -97.13
CA GLY A 198 -17.86 8.77 -98.23
C GLY A 198 -16.62 7.87 -98.20
N MET A 199 -15.97 7.73 -97.03
CA MET A 199 -14.86 6.79 -96.86
C MET A 199 -15.38 5.43 -96.36
N PRO A 200 -14.87 4.31 -96.89
CA PRO A 200 -15.26 2.99 -96.42
C PRO A 200 -14.85 2.82 -94.95
N VAL A 201 -15.83 2.54 -94.09
CA VAL A 201 -15.58 2.11 -92.71
C VAL A 201 -15.25 0.63 -92.81
N ASP A 202 -13.98 0.31 -93.01
CA ASP A 202 -13.51 -1.07 -92.93
C ASP A 202 -13.49 -1.47 -91.45
N ASP A 203 -14.36 -2.41 -91.06
CA ASP A 203 -14.40 -3.04 -89.72
C ASP A 203 -13.17 -3.96 -89.45
N ARG A 204 -12.05 -3.74 -90.15
CA ARG A 204 -10.80 -4.47 -89.96
C ARG A 204 -9.65 -3.51 -90.05
N ASP A 205 -9.24 -3.00 -88.90
CA ASP A 205 -7.92 -2.41 -88.72
C ASP A 205 -6.89 -3.56 -88.77
N PRO A 206 -6.04 -3.67 -89.81
CA PRO A 206 -5.01 -4.71 -89.91
C PRO A 206 -3.67 -4.23 -89.33
N SER A 207 -3.69 -3.33 -88.35
CA SER A 207 -2.46 -2.72 -87.78
C SER A 207 -2.02 -3.28 -86.41
N MET A 208 -2.68 -4.29 -85.87
CA MET A 208 -2.06 -5.13 -84.82
C MET A 208 -1.36 -6.32 -85.46
N GLU A 209 -0.19 -6.05 -86.05
CA GLU A 209 0.85 -7.06 -86.14
C GLU A 209 1.20 -7.49 -84.71
N ASP A 210 1.10 -8.80 -84.46
CA ASP A 210 1.66 -9.47 -83.30
C ASP A 210 3.15 -9.14 -83.19
N VAL A 211 3.50 -8.19 -82.33
CA VAL A 211 4.87 -8.09 -81.83
C VAL A 211 5.00 -9.05 -80.66
N ASP A 212 5.35 -10.27 -81.04
CA ASP A 212 6.05 -11.24 -80.21
C ASP A 212 7.26 -10.57 -79.55
N SER A 213 7.21 -10.40 -78.23
CA SER A 213 8.41 -10.18 -77.42
C SER A 213 8.30 -10.99 -76.14
N GLY A 214 8.91 -12.16 -76.16
CA GLY A 214 9.23 -12.89 -74.94
C GLY A 214 10.16 -12.09 -74.02
N TYR A 215 9.92 -12.24 -72.72
CA TYR A 215 10.89 -12.50 -71.67
C TYR A 215 10.17 -13.08 -70.45
#